data_AF-A0A8S3IJD5-F1
#
_entry.id   AF-A0A8S3IJD5-F1
#
_cell.length_a   1.000
_cell.length_b   1.000
_cell.length_c   1.000
_cell.angle_alpha   90.00
_cell.angle_beta   90.00
_cell.angle_gamma   90.00
#
_symmetry.space_group_name_H-M   'P 1'
#
loop_
_entity.id
_entity.type
_entity.pdbx_description
1 polymer ?
#
loop_
_entity_poly.entity_id
_entity_poly.type
_entity_poly.pdbx_seq_one_letter_code
_entity_poly.pdbx_strand_id
1 'polypeptide(L)'
;TVIPRLSEILAETQKEKVTRMIVAFLRNLLEKPESDKIIRDNAMTMIACRLVKPLELLSNRKFDDDDINDNVQLIKEKLEGNLADVTSFDEYAIEIRSGRLSWTPVHQSEKFWIENAAKLNEANFELLR
;
A
#
# COMPACT_ATOMS: atom_id res chain seq x y z
N THR A 1 -7.25 13.72 3.45
CA THR A 1 -6.02 13.89 2.64
C THR A 1 -6.42 13.99 1.17
N VAL A 2 -5.52 14.45 0.30
CA VAL A 2 -5.80 14.67 -1.14
C VAL A 2 -5.81 13.37 -1.98
N ILE A 3 -5.20 12.30 -1.46
CA ILE A 3 -5.03 10.99 -2.12
C ILE A 3 -6.34 10.38 -2.65
N PRO A 4 -7.45 10.31 -1.89
CA PRO A 4 -8.70 9.71 -2.39
C PRO A 4 -9.19 10.40 -3.66
N ARG A 5 -9.16 11.75 -3.68
CA ARG A 5 -9.63 12.52 -4.82
C ARG A 5 -8.76 12.33 -6.06
N LEU A 6 -7.45 12.21 -5.87
CA LEU A 6 -6.51 11.92 -6.96
C LEU A 6 -6.70 10.50 -7.50
N SER A 7 -7.02 9.53 -6.64
CA SER A 7 -7.33 8.15 -7.04
C SER A 7 -8.55 8.10 -7.97
N GLU A 8 -9.63 8.81 -7.59
CA GLU A 8 -10.84 8.93 -8.42
C GLU A 8 -10.53 9.55 -9.79
N ILE A 9 -9.81 10.68 -9.81
CA ILE A 9 -9.46 11.36 -11.07
C ILE A 9 -8.57 10.47 -11.93
N LEU A 10 -7.61 9.76 -11.33
CA LEU A 10 -6.70 8.86 -12.06
C LEU A 10 -7.45 7.70 -12.72
N ALA A 11 -8.50 7.18 -12.08
CA ALA A 11 -9.30 6.08 -12.61
C ALA A 11 -10.13 6.49 -13.85
N GLU A 12 -10.52 7.76 -13.96
CA GLU A 12 -11.41 8.25 -15.02
C GLU A 12 -10.68 9.02 -16.12
N THR A 13 -9.51 9.60 -15.82
CA THR A 13 -8.81 10.48 -16.76
C THR A 13 -8.23 9.72 -17.95
N GLN A 14 -8.42 10.28 -19.14
CA GLN A 14 -7.73 9.85 -20.35
C GLN A 14 -6.64 10.85 -20.79
N LYS A 15 -6.45 11.94 -20.02
CA LYS A 15 -5.50 13.00 -20.33
C LYS A 15 -4.13 12.65 -19.76
N GLU A 16 -3.18 12.32 -20.62
CA GLU A 16 -1.83 11.90 -20.21
C GLU A 16 -1.13 12.92 -19.32
N LYS A 17 -1.27 14.23 -19.60
CA LYS A 17 -0.70 15.27 -18.73
C LYS A 17 -1.23 15.22 -17.30
N VAL A 18 -2.53 14.90 -17.14
CA VAL A 18 -3.15 14.75 -15.82
C VAL A 18 -2.63 13.49 -15.15
N THR A 19 -2.56 12.37 -15.89
CA THR A 19 -1.95 11.12 -15.41
C THR A 19 -0.53 11.36 -14.92
N ARG A 20 0.33 11.99 -15.73
CA ARG A 20 1.73 12.33 -15.41
C ARG A 20 1.82 13.09 -14.09
N MET A 21 1.02 14.15 -13.93
CA MET A 21 1.04 14.96 -12.71
C MET A 21 0.61 14.15 -11.48
N ILE A 22 -0.44 13.33 -11.60
CA ILE A 22 -0.95 12.54 -10.47
C ILE A 22 0.06 11.47 -10.07
N VAL A 23 0.60 10.69 -11.01
CA VAL A 23 1.58 9.64 -10.68
C VAL A 23 2.87 10.23 -10.13
N ALA A 24 3.36 11.35 -10.67
CA ALA A 24 4.53 12.03 -10.11
C ALA A 24 4.28 12.52 -8.67
N PHE A 25 3.09 13.06 -8.39
CA PHE A 25 2.72 13.49 -7.04
C PHE A 25 2.64 12.30 -6.08
N LEU A 26 1.99 11.20 -6.47
CA LEU A 26 1.86 10.00 -5.65
C LEU A 26 3.23 9.36 -5.36
N ARG A 27 4.13 9.29 -6.35
CA ARG A 27 5.51 8.88 -6.15
C ARG A 27 6.22 9.76 -5.12
N ASN A 28 6.09 11.07 -5.23
CA ASN A 28 6.72 11.99 -4.27
C ASN A 28 6.24 11.75 -2.84
N LEU A 29 4.98 11.39 -2.63
CA LEU A 29 4.46 11.04 -1.30
C LEU A 29 5.06 9.74 -0.73
N LEU A 30 5.63 8.88 -1.57
CA LEU A 30 6.27 7.62 -1.17
C LEU A 30 7.79 7.72 -1.04
N GLU A 31 8.43 8.70 -1.68
CA GLU A 31 9.90 8.83 -1.71
C GLU A 31 10.45 10.03 -0.94
N LYS A 32 9.70 11.14 -0.84
CA LYS A 32 10.21 12.40 -0.27
C LYS A 32 10.06 12.57 1.24
N PRO A 33 9.05 11.98 1.92
CA PRO A 33 8.97 12.12 3.38
C PRO A 33 10.20 11.49 4.05
N GLU A 34 10.75 12.15 5.08
CA GLU A 34 11.90 11.63 5.84
C GLU A 34 11.51 10.51 6.82
N SER A 35 10.23 10.45 7.20
CA SER A 35 9.72 9.50 8.19
C SER A 35 9.08 8.30 7.51
N ASP A 36 9.62 7.11 7.74
CA ASP A 36 9.06 5.83 7.28
C ASP A 36 7.59 5.63 7.67
N LYS A 37 7.20 6.15 8.84
CA LYS A 37 5.79 6.13 9.27
C LYS A 37 4.88 6.88 8.29
N ILE A 38 5.31 8.05 7.79
CA ILE A 38 4.51 8.86 6.86
C ILE A 38 4.43 8.17 5.50
N ILE A 39 5.53 7.57 5.05
CA ILE A 39 5.57 6.78 3.81
C ILE A 39 4.57 5.62 3.91
N ARG A 40 4.59 4.88 5.03
CA ARG A 40 3.64 3.80 5.30
C ARG A 40 2.21 4.31 5.32
N ASP A 41 1.89 5.35 6.10
CA ASP A 41 0.54 5.91 6.19
C ASP A 41 0.01 6.36 4.81
N ASN A 42 0.88 6.94 3.97
CA ASN A 42 0.55 7.32 2.59
C ASN A 42 0.26 6.09 1.73
N ALA A 43 1.13 5.07 1.76
CA ALA A 43 0.96 3.81 1.02
C ALA A 43 -0.36 3.12 1.43
N MET A 44 -0.65 3.04 2.72
CA MET A 44 -1.87 2.44 3.25
C MET A 44 -3.11 3.22 2.81
N THR A 45 -3.05 4.54 2.82
CA THR A 45 -4.14 5.38 2.31
C THR A 45 -4.38 5.12 0.82
N MET A 46 -3.33 4.99 0.01
CA MET A 46 -3.44 4.68 -1.42
C MET A 46 -4.08 3.30 -1.67
N ILE A 47 -3.69 2.28 -0.89
CA ILE A 47 -4.29 0.94 -0.95
C ILE A 47 -5.78 0.99 -0.58
N ALA A 48 -6.12 1.65 0.54
CA ALA A 48 -7.51 1.80 0.99
C ALA A 48 -8.40 2.55 -0.03
N CYS A 49 -7.81 3.48 -0.78
CA CYS A 49 -8.48 4.24 -1.84
C CYS A 49 -8.55 3.47 -3.18
N ARG A 50 -8.28 2.16 -3.18
CA ARG A 50 -8.38 1.26 -4.34
C ARG A 50 -7.50 1.68 -5.54
N LEU A 51 -6.36 2.33 -5.27
CA LEU A 51 -5.45 2.83 -6.30
C LEU A 51 -4.72 1.70 -7.06
N VAL A 52 -4.63 0.50 -6.48
CA VAL A 52 -3.94 -0.67 -7.07
C VAL A 52 -4.52 -1.02 -8.45
N LYS A 53 -5.84 -1.10 -8.58
CA LYS A 53 -6.50 -1.47 -9.84
C LYS A 53 -6.28 -0.42 -10.96
N PRO A 54 -6.47 0.89 -10.73
CA PRO A 54 -6.06 1.92 -11.69
C PRO A 54 -4.60 1.81 -12.12
N LEU A 55 -3.66 1.56 -11.19
CA LEU A 55 -2.24 1.41 -11.52
C LEU A 55 -1.95 0.18 -12.39
N GLU A 56 -2.65 -0.95 -12.17
CA GLU A 56 -2.55 -2.12 -13.06
C GLU A 56 -3.03 -1.81 -14.48
N LEU A 57 -4.15 -1.11 -14.61
CA LEU A 57 -4.67 -0.69 -15.92
C LEU A 57 -3.71 0.25 -16.64
N LEU A 58 -3.13 1.21 -15.91
CA LEU A 58 -2.11 2.12 -16.45
C LEU A 58 -0.83 1.38 -16.84
N SER A 59 -0.39 0.41 -16.04
CA SER A 59 0.81 -0.39 -16.32
C SER A 59 0.65 -1.25 -17.60
N ASN A 60 -0.56 -1.75 -17.86
CA ASN A 60 -0.87 -2.49 -19.09
C ASN A 60 -0.95 -1.59 -20.33
N ARG A 61 -1.22 -0.29 -20.14
CA ARG A 61 -1.23 0.70 -21.21
C ARG A 61 0.18 1.26 -21.37
N LYS A 62 0.90 0.85 -22.41
CA LYS A 62 2.19 1.49 -22.73
C LYS A 62 1.95 2.93 -23.16
N PHE A 63 2.50 3.88 -22.41
CA PHE A 63 2.55 5.29 -22.78
C PHE A 63 3.84 5.55 -23.56
N ASP A 64 3.82 6.49 -24.51
CA ASP A 64 5.03 7.01 -25.18
C ASP A 64 5.92 7.83 -24.22
N ASP A 65 5.35 8.19 -23.07
CA ASP A 65 5.97 8.98 -22.02
C ASP A 65 6.57 8.07 -20.95
N ASP A 66 7.88 7.88 -21.01
CA ASP A 66 8.63 7.00 -20.10
C ASP A 66 8.48 7.42 -18.64
N ASP A 67 8.34 8.72 -18.35
CA ASP A 67 8.12 9.19 -16.98
C ASP A 67 6.82 8.62 -16.38
N ILE A 68 5.77 8.45 -17.17
CA ILE A 68 4.52 7.83 -16.69
C ILE A 68 4.78 6.35 -16.38
N ASN A 69 5.41 5.64 -17.31
CA ASN A 69 5.67 4.21 -17.18
C ASN A 69 6.52 3.92 -15.92
N ASP A 70 7.60 4.68 -15.72
CA ASP A 70 8.51 4.55 -14.59
C ASP A 70 7.83 4.87 -13.25
N ASN A 71 7.05 5.96 -13.21
CA ASN A 71 6.34 6.34 -12.00
C ASN A 71 5.27 5.31 -11.63
N VAL A 72 4.50 4.79 -12.60
CA VAL A 72 3.50 3.75 -12.35
C VAL A 72 4.15 2.48 -11.81
N GLN A 73 5.24 2.04 -12.43
CA GLN A 73 5.95 0.84 -12.01
C GLN A 73 6.49 0.98 -10.59
N LEU A 74 7.15 2.10 -10.27
CA LEU A 74 7.71 2.35 -8.95
C LEU A 74 6.62 2.40 -7.86
N ILE A 75 5.50 3.07 -8.14
CA ILE A 75 4.39 3.12 -7.18
C ILE A 75 3.84 1.72 -6.93
N LYS A 76 3.65 0.90 -7.98
CA LYS A 76 3.20 -0.49 -7.81
C LYS A 76 4.16 -1.28 -6.92
N GLU A 77 5.44 -1.27 -7.22
CA GLU A 77 6.46 -1.98 -6.43
C GLU A 77 6.46 -1.52 -4.96
N LYS A 78 6.36 -0.22 -4.71
CA LYS A 78 6.28 0.32 -3.35
C LYS A 78 5.02 -0.12 -2.62
N LEU A 79 3.86 -0.07 -3.27
CA LEU A 79 2.60 -0.48 -2.66
C LEU A 79 2.56 -1.99 -2.40
N GLU A 80 3.08 -2.81 -3.32
CA GLU A 80 3.20 -4.26 -3.16
C GLU A 80 4.15 -4.62 -2.00
N GLY A 81 5.30 -3.96 -1.92
CA GLY A 81 6.25 -4.14 -0.81
C GLY A 81 5.64 -3.74 0.54
N ASN A 82 5.00 -2.57 0.63
CA ASN A 82 4.34 -2.14 1.87
C ASN A 82 3.18 -3.06 2.25
N LEU A 83 2.43 -3.59 1.27
CA LEU A 83 1.38 -4.55 1.55
C LEU A 83 1.97 -5.85 2.10
N ALA A 84 3.07 -6.35 1.53
CA ALA A 84 3.77 -7.54 2.00
C ALA A 84 4.28 -7.36 3.44
N ASP A 85 4.94 -6.23 3.73
CA ASP A 85 5.47 -5.88 5.04
C ASP A 85 4.37 -5.80 6.10
N VAL A 86 3.28 -5.08 5.78
CA VAL A 86 2.12 -4.97 6.67
C VAL A 86 1.50 -6.34 6.91
N THR A 87 1.45 -7.23 5.89
CA THR A 87 1.02 -8.64 6.04
C THR A 87 2.00 -9.57 6.73
N SER A 88 3.14 -9.08 7.24
CA SER A 88 4.05 -9.93 8.00
C SER A 88 3.46 -10.28 9.37
N PHE A 89 3.59 -11.55 9.74
CA PHE A 89 3.20 -12.01 11.08
C PHE A 89 4.02 -11.32 12.18
N ASP A 90 5.26 -10.94 11.89
CA ASP A 90 6.16 -10.30 12.84
C ASP A 90 5.67 -8.90 13.24
N GLU A 91 5.17 -8.11 12.29
CA GLU A 91 4.59 -6.79 12.58
C GLU A 91 3.29 -6.93 13.39
N TYR A 92 2.46 -7.91 13.04
CA TYR A 92 1.28 -8.26 13.85
C TYR A 92 1.64 -8.69 15.28
N ALA A 93 2.67 -9.52 15.46
CA ALA A 93 3.14 -9.95 16.78
C ALA A 93 3.69 -8.77 17.60
N ILE A 94 4.36 -7.80 16.95
CA ILE A 94 4.80 -6.55 17.59
C ILE A 94 3.61 -5.70 18.03
N GLU A 95 2.57 -5.54 17.20
CA GLU A 95 1.35 -4.82 17.56
C GLU A 95 0.71 -5.41 18.82
N ILE A 96 0.56 -6.75 18.88
CA ILE A 96 0.04 -7.46 20.06
C ILE A 96 0.91 -7.20 21.29
N ARG A 97 2.22 -7.46 21.20
CA ARG A 97 3.15 -7.32 22.33
C ARG A 97 3.22 -5.89 22.85
N SER A 98 3.08 -4.90 21.97
CA SER A 98 3.09 -3.49 22.35
C SER A 98 1.78 -3.02 23.00
N GLY A 99 0.70 -3.79 22.88
CA GLY A 99 -0.65 -3.40 23.31
C GLY A 99 -1.26 -2.25 22.49
N ARG A 100 -0.62 -1.84 21.40
CA ARG A 100 -1.06 -0.74 20.52
C ARG A 100 -1.56 -1.27 19.19
N LEU A 101 -2.67 -1.99 19.25
CA LEU A 101 -3.34 -2.52 18.06
C LEU A 101 -3.89 -1.39 17.20
N SER A 102 -3.65 -1.47 15.90
CA SER A 102 -4.24 -0.57 14.93
C SER A 102 -5.01 -1.35 13.88
N TRP A 103 -6.15 -0.82 13.41
CA TRP A 103 -6.93 -1.48 12.35
C TRP A 103 -6.23 -1.33 11.01
N THR A 104 -5.24 -2.19 10.79
CA THR A 104 -4.49 -2.33 9.54
C THR A 104 -5.09 -3.45 8.68
N PRO A 105 -4.88 -3.47 7.35
CA PRO A 105 -5.48 -4.45 6.44
C PRO A 105 -5.21 -5.91 6.78
N VAL A 106 -4.16 -6.26 7.54
CA VAL A 106 -3.95 -7.64 8.02
C VAL A 106 -5.09 -8.17 8.85
N HIS A 107 -5.70 -7.30 9.65
CA HIS A 107 -6.81 -7.67 10.51
C HIS A 107 -8.05 -8.07 9.69
N GLN A 108 -8.13 -7.64 8.42
CA GLN A 108 -9.22 -7.94 7.50
C GLN A 108 -8.82 -8.93 6.38
N SER A 109 -7.55 -9.30 6.29
CA SER A 109 -7.02 -10.12 5.21
C SER A 109 -7.24 -11.60 5.50
N GLU A 110 -8.16 -12.24 4.78
CA GLU A 110 -8.41 -13.69 4.90
C GLU A 110 -7.14 -14.51 4.60
N LYS A 111 -6.38 -14.12 3.57
CA LYS A 111 -5.11 -14.76 3.20
C LYS A 111 -4.11 -14.75 4.37
N PHE A 112 -3.97 -13.61 5.06
CA PHE A 112 -3.09 -13.49 6.21
C PHE A 112 -3.47 -14.49 7.31
N TRP A 113 -4.76 -14.58 7.64
CA TRP A 113 -5.24 -15.49 8.68
C TRP A 113 -5.09 -16.96 8.29
N ILE A 114 -5.36 -17.32 7.04
CA ILE A 114 -5.13 -18.70 6.54
C ILE A 114 -3.67 -19.10 6.71
N GLU A 115 -2.73 -18.20 6.39
CA GLU A 115 -1.30 -18.48 6.42
C GLU A 115 -0.70 -18.46 7.85
N ASN A 116 -1.24 -17.63 8.74
CA ASN A 116 -0.58 -17.31 10.01
C ASN A 116 -1.38 -17.65 11.27
N ALA A 117 -2.66 -18.01 11.20
CA ALA A 117 -3.46 -18.32 12.39
C ALA A 117 -2.87 -19.47 13.23
N ALA A 118 -2.23 -20.46 12.59
CA ALA A 118 -1.58 -21.55 13.29
C ALA A 118 -0.40 -21.09 14.17
N LYS A 119 0.32 -20.03 13.74
CA LYS A 119 1.48 -19.49 14.45
C LYS A 119 1.11 -18.84 15.79
N LEU A 120 -0.16 -18.50 16.00
CA LEU A 120 -0.66 -18.00 17.30
C LEU A 120 -0.56 -19.03 18.42
N ASN A 121 -0.51 -20.32 18.07
CA ASN A 121 -0.38 -21.41 19.03
C ASN A 121 1.09 -21.72 19.39
N GLU A 122 2.04 -21.07 18.72
CA GLU A 122 3.47 -21.23 18.99
C GLU A 122 3.87 -20.47 20.27
N ALA A 123 5.11 -20.67 20.74
CA ALA A 123 5.65 -20.01 21.94
C ALA A 123 4.74 -20.11 23.19
N ASN A 124 4.11 -21.27 23.42
CA ASN A 124 3.18 -21.51 24.52
C ASN A 124 1.99 -20.53 24.55
N PHE A 125 1.43 -20.19 23.38
CA PHE A 125 0.26 -19.30 23.26
C PHE A 125 0.52 -17.90 23.81
N GLU A 126 1.78 -17.42 23.77
CA GLU A 126 2.18 -16.11 24.29
C GLU A 126 1.33 -14.97 23.72
N LEU A 127 1.04 -15.01 22.42
CA LEU A 127 0.27 -13.97 21.71
C LEU A 127 -1.25 -14.03 21.97
N LEU A 128 -1.75 -15.07 22.63
CA LEU A 128 -3.18 -15.27 22.93
C LEU A 128 -3.54 -14.98 24.39
N ARG A 129 -2.58 -14.50 25.18
CA ARG A 129 -2.69 -14.40 26.63
C ARG A 129 -2.98 -12.99 27.14
#